data_AF-D8RG63-F1
#
_entry.id   AF-D8RG63-F1
#
_cell.length_a   1.000
_cell.length_b   1.000
_cell.length_c   1.000
_cell.angle_alpha   90.00
_cell.angle_beta   90.00
_cell.angle_gamma   90.00
#
_symmetry.space_group_name_H-M   'P 1'
#
loop_
_entity.id
_entity.type
_entity.pdbx_description
1 polymer ?
#
loop_
_entity_poly.entity_id
_entity_poly.type
_entity_poly.pdbx_seq_one_letter_code
_entity_poly.pdbx_strand_id
1 'polypeptide(L)'
;TVNVKHVANSIRTHGTGIMNATVNFAYQYLAQKFVVFYQFLFDDHIKSRLVKEHFDEHKMRPDYGYPMARAEKLNKDIKKLSFLDQFRSLISEMGNSLGFVRMVRLGGLHYCTTACGSIPDQNIKQNFEEAARSLHLPSLAVQAGQLLENALNSQKLSVDESSYFAILTNVFYQELQSNGYVHLKDFFLMVPALTINAADAMHQSKEKLHKRGRDAVNAMSTDDGFALGIAYILKVLDQDKQFNSLHWFQSARVHFLAE
;
A
#
# COMPACT_ATOMS: atom_id res chain seq x y z
N THR A 1 -9.44 -4.08 -17.10
CA THR A 1 -8.47 -3.56 -16.11
C THR A 1 -8.27 -2.07 -16.31
N VAL A 2 -8.44 -1.28 -15.25
CA VAL A 2 -8.17 0.16 -15.26
C VAL A 2 -6.66 0.38 -15.34
N ASN A 3 -6.21 1.41 -16.06
CA ASN A 3 -4.79 1.74 -16.17
C ASN A 3 -4.59 3.26 -16.05
N VAL A 4 -3.32 3.68 -15.94
CA VAL A 4 -2.93 5.09 -15.78
C VAL A 4 -3.50 5.99 -16.88
N LYS A 5 -3.56 5.51 -18.13
CA LYS A 5 -4.10 6.29 -19.27
C LYS A 5 -5.61 6.51 -19.13
N HIS A 6 -6.35 5.50 -18.68
CA HIS A 6 -7.79 5.64 -18.42
C HIS A 6 -8.04 6.70 -17.33
N VAL A 7 -7.28 6.65 -16.23
CA VAL A 7 -7.38 7.66 -15.16
C VAL A 7 -7.04 9.05 -15.69
N ALA A 8 -5.95 9.22 -16.44
CA ALA A 8 -5.56 10.51 -16.98
C ALA A 8 -6.63 11.11 -17.90
N ASN A 9 -7.28 10.26 -18.72
CA ASN A 9 -8.42 10.66 -19.54
C ASN A 9 -9.63 11.06 -18.69
N SER A 10 -9.93 10.35 -17.61
CA SER A 10 -11.00 10.74 -16.68
C SER A 10 -10.73 12.08 -16.01
N ILE A 11 -9.49 12.33 -15.58
CA ILE A 11 -9.07 13.62 -15.00
C ILE A 11 -9.17 14.74 -16.03
N ARG A 12 -8.81 14.47 -17.29
CA ARG A 12 -8.97 15.44 -18.39
C ARG A 12 -10.43 15.82 -18.62
N THR A 13 -11.36 14.89 -18.48
CA THR A 13 -12.80 15.12 -18.73
C THR A 13 -13.52 15.74 -17.53
N HIS A 14 -13.20 15.32 -16.30
CA HIS A 14 -13.97 15.68 -15.10
C HIS A 14 -13.17 16.49 -14.06
N GLY A 15 -11.91 16.82 -14.35
CA GLY A 15 -11.04 17.62 -13.48
C GLY A 15 -10.28 16.82 -12.42
N THR A 16 -9.35 17.51 -11.75
CA THR A 16 -8.48 16.94 -10.71
C THR A 16 -9.22 16.58 -9.41
N GLY A 17 -10.44 17.09 -9.21
CA GLY A 17 -11.27 16.76 -8.05
C GLY A 17 -11.57 15.26 -7.86
N ILE A 18 -11.52 14.47 -8.94
CA ILE A 18 -11.63 13.00 -8.85
C ILE A 18 -10.53 12.41 -7.96
N MET A 19 -9.33 12.98 -7.97
CA MET A 19 -8.21 12.48 -7.17
C MET A 19 -8.50 12.60 -5.67
N ASN A 20 -8.95 13.78 -5.23
CA ASN A 20 -9.31 14.03 -3.84
C ASN A 20 -10.47 13.14 -3.37
N ALA A 21 -11.52 13.02 -4.20
CA ALA A 21 -12.64 12.13 -3.91
C ALA A 21 -12.18 10.67 -3.77
N THR A 22 -11.31 10.20 -4.67
CA THR A 22 -10.76 8.85 -4.64
C THR A 22 -9.99 8.57 -3.35
N VAL A 23 -9.13 9.50 -2.94
CA VAL A 23 -8.33 9.35 -1.71
C VAL A 23 -9.24 9.32 -0.49
N ASN A 24 -10.28 10.16 -0.46
CA ASN A 24 -11.27 10.14 0.62
C ASN A 24 -12.04 8.80 0.67
N PHE A 25 -12.47 8.26 -0.46
CA PHE A 25 -13.09 6.93 -0.50
C PHE A 25 -12.14 5.82 -0.05
N ALA A 26 -10.87 5.87 -0.48
CA ALA A 26 -9.86 4.91 -0.06
C ALA A 26 -9.62 4.98 1.46
N TYR A 27 -9.57 6.19 2.03
CA TYR A 27 -9.51 6.40 3.48
C TYR A 27 -10.69 5.74 4.21
N GLN A 28 -11.93 6.05 3.80
CA GLN A 28 -13.14 5.49 4.43
C GLN A 28 -13.17 3.97 4.33
N TYR A 29 -12.78 3.42 3.17
CA TYR A 29 -12.69 1.99 2.95
C TYR A 29 -11.63 1.33 3.85
N LEU A 30 -10.43 1.91 3.93
CA LEU A 30 -9.36 1.43 4.80
C LEU A 30 -9.78 1.47 6.27
N ALA A 31 -10.49 2.52 6.71
CA ALA A 31 -11.01 2.62 8.07
C ALA A 31 -11.95 1.45 8.40
N GLN A 32 -12.88 1.14 7.49
CA GLN A 32 -13.76 -0.03 7.65
C GLN A 32 -12.98 -1.34 7.70
N LYS A 33 -11.93 -1.49 6.87
CA LYS A 33 -11.08 -2.69 6.87
C LYS A 33 -10.23 -2.82 8.12
N PHE A 34 -9.75 -1.70 8.67
CA PHE A 34 -9.03 -1.69 9.94
C PHE A 34 -9.90 -2.12 11.12
N VAL A 35 -11.22 -1.84 11.10
CA VAL A 35 -12.15 -2.37 12.11
C VAL A 35 -12.19 -3.91 12.07
N VAL A 36 -12.31 -4.49 10.88
CA VAL A 36 -12.30 -5.97 10.70
C VAL A 36 -10.94 -6.55 11.09
N PHE A 37 -9.86 -5.87 10.71
CA PHE A 37 -8.49 -6.27 11.05
C PHE A 37 -8.25 -6.30 12.56
N TYR A 38 -8.70 -5.26 13.26
CA TYR A 38 -8.67 -5.18 14.72
C TYR A 38 -9.47 -6.30 15.37
N GLN A 39 -10.72 -6.53 14.93
CA GLN A 39 -11.58 -7.57 15.48
C GLN A 39 -10.96 -8.97 15.32
N PHE A 40 -10.32 -9.22 14.18
CA PHE A 40 -9.60 -10.47 13.93
C PHE A 40 -8.47 -10.70 14.93
N LEU A 41 -7.65 -9.69 15.18
CA LEU A 41 -6.53 -9.78 16.11
C LEU A 41 -6.96 -9.80 17.59
N PHE A 42 -8.17 -9.30 17.87
CA PHE A 42 -8.75 -9.32 19.21
C PHE A 42 -9.34 -10.67 19.58
N ASP A 43 -9.67 -11.52 18.60
CA ASP A 43 -10.19 -12.88 18.84
C ASP A 43 -9.29 -13.68 19.79
N ASP A 44 -9.89 -14.30 20.81
CA ASP A 44 -9.14 -14.97 21.88
C ASP A 44 -8.28 -16.13 21.35
N HIS A 45 -8.72 -16.84 20.30
CA HIS A 45 -7.92 -17.90 19.70
C HIS A 45 -6.70 -17.33 18.98
N ILE A 46 -6.84 -16.23 18.25
CA ILE A 46 -5.72 -15.57 17.57
C ILE A 46 -4.76 -14.96 18.59
N LYS A 47 -5.29 -14.20 19.54
CA LYS A 47 -4.51 -13.54 20.59
C LYS A 47 -3.71 -14.52 21.44
N SER A 48 -4.33 -15.62 21.88
CA SER A 48 -3.64 -16.65 22.67
C SER A 48 -2.46 -17.25 21.92
N ARG A 49 -2.61 -17.47 20.61
CA ARG A 49 -1.53 -17.95 19.73
C ARG A 49 -0.43 -16.91 19.62
N LEU A 50 -0.76 -15.63 19.41
CA LEU A 50 0.23 -14.57 19.31
C LEU A 50 1.03 -14.35 20.59
N VAL A 51 0.38 -14.42 21.76
CA VAL A 51 1.09 -14.35 23.05
C VAL A 51 2.08 -15.50 23.21
N LYS A 52 1.69 -16.71 22.80
CA LYS A 52 2.59 -17.86 22.80
C LYS A 52 3.77 -17.65 21.84
N GLU A 53 3.50 -17.15 20.64
CA GLU A 53 4.54 -16.84 19.67
C GLU A 53 5.49 -15.76 20.19
N HIS A 54 4.98 -14.71 20.82
CA HIS A 54 5.80 -13.67 21.43
C HIS A 54 6.77 -14.27 22.47
N PHE A 55 6.27 -15.12 23.36
CA PHE A 55 7.09 -15.78 24.37
C PHE A 55 8.14 -16.74 23.78
N ASP A 56 7.77 -17.51 22.76
CA ASP A 56 8.69 -18.44 22.10
C ASP A 56 9.75 -17.70 21.27
N GLU A 57 9.45 -16.50 20.76
CA GLU A 57 10.40 -15.63 20.05
C GLU A 57 11.45 -15.05 21.00
N HIS A 58 11.07 -14.58 22.19
CA HIS A 58 12.00 -14.05 23.19
C HIS A 58 13.01 -15.07 23.73
N LYS A 59 12.71 -16.37 23.59
CA LYS A 59 13.63 -17.45 23.96
C LYS A 59 14.68 -17.76 22.90
N MET A 60 14.49 -17.26 21.69
CA MET A 60 15.40 -17.54 20.58
C MET A 60 16.65 -16.65 20.68
N ARG A 61 17.76 -17.19 20.17
CA ARG A 61 18.98 -16.41 20.01
C ARG A 61 18.79 -15.46 18.83
N PRO A 62 19.19 -14.18 18.94
CA PRO A 62 19.03 -13.17 17.88
C PRO A 62 19.61 -13.59 16.52
N ASP A 63 20.66 -14.43 16.52
CA ASP A 63 21.38 -14.81 15.30
C ASP A 63 20.67 -15.90 14.47
N TYR A 64 19.68 -16.57 15.04
CA TYR A 64 18.91 -17.63 14.39
C TYR A 64 17.56 -17.06 14.00
N GLY A 65 17.43 -16.61 12.75
CA GLY A 65 16.18 -16.06 12.22
C GLY A 65 14.97 -16.99 12.43
N TYR A 66 13.77 -16.46 12.23
CA TYR A 66 12.51 -17.12 12.55
C TYR A 66 12.37 -18.48 11.86
N PRO A 67 12.24 -19.61 12.60
CA PRO A 67 12.26 -20.94 12.01
C PRO A 67 11.07 -21.22 11.08
N MET A 68 11.34 -21.88 9.94
CA MET A 68 10.30 -22.24 8.95
C MET A 68 9.21 -23.14 9.54
N ALA A 69 9.58 -24.24 10.20
CA ALA A 69 8.66 -25.18 10.83
C ALA A 69 7.70 -24.51 11.85
N ARG A 70 8.14 -23.41 12.48
CA ARG A 70 7.33 -22.62 13.40
C ARG A 70 6.27 -21.80 12.65
N ALA A 71 6.64 -21.15 11.55
CA ALA A 71 5.71 -20.44 10.68
C ALA A 71 4.66 -21.40 10.09
N GLU A 72 5.06 -22.60 9.67
CA GLU A 72 4.12 -23.62 9.18
C GLU A 72 3.15 -24.09 10.26
N LYS A 73 3.65 -24.30 11.48
CA LYS A 73 2.82 -24.72 12.60
C LYS A 73 1.78 -23.65 12.92
N LEU A 74 2.19 -22.39 12.99
CA LEU A 74 1.28 -21.26 13.20
C LEU A 74 0.25 -21.15 12.07
N ASN A 75 0.68 -21.28 10.81
CA ASN A 75 -0.21 -21.32 9.66
C ASN A 75 -1.24 -22.46 9.79
N LYS A 76 -0.80 -23.69 10.01
CA LYS A 76 -1.67 -24.87 10.17
C LYS A 76 -2.65 -24.71 11.33
N ASP A 77 -2.20 -24.15 12.45
CA ASP A 77 -3.01 -23.96 13.65
C ASP A 77 -4.12 -22.91 13.44
N ILE A 78 -3.86 -21.83 12.69
CA ILE A 78 -4.86 -20.79 12.40
C ILE A 78 -5.74 -21.16 11.18
N LYS A 79 -5.17 -21.83 10.17
CA LYS A 79 -5.86 -22.21 8.92
C LYS A 79 -7.00 -23.22 9.15
N LYS A 80 -6.93 -24.04 10.21
CA LYS A 80 -8.01 -24.97 10.62
C LYS A 80 -9.36 -24.29 10.85
N LEU A 81 -9.39 -22.96 10.98
CA LEU A 81 -10.59 -22.18 11.23
C LEU A 81 -11.05 -21.37 10.01
N SER A 82 -10.45 -21.56 8.82
CA SER A 82 -10.67 -20.73 7.60
C SER A 82 -10.43 -19.21 7.77
N PHE A 83 -9.98 -18.80 8.96
CA PHE A 83 -9.73 -17.41 9.34
C PHE A 83 -8.51 -16.83 8.64
N LEU A 84 -7.45 -17.62 8.45
CA LEU A 84 -6.21 -17.13 7.85
C LEU A 84 -6.38 -16.74 6.37
N ASP A 85 -7.18 -17.50 5.61
CA ASP A 85 -7.44 -17.20 4.19
C ASP A 85 -8.27 -15.92 4.02
N GLN A 86 -9.27 -15.73 4.89
CA GLN A 86 -10.09 -14.52 4.92
C GLN A 86 -9.27 -13.30 5.34
N PHE A 87 -8.40 -13.47 6.34
CA PHE A 87 -7.51 -12.41 6.79
C PHE A 87 -6.46 -12.04 5.75
N ARG A 88 -5.88 -13.02 5.04
CA ARG A 88 -5.02 -12.74 3.87
C ARG A 88 -5.78 -11.94 2.82
N SER A 89 -7.01 -12.33 2.49
CA SER A 89 -7.85 -11.63 1.52
C SER A 89 -8.14 -10.19 1.96
N LEU A 90 -8.40 -9.96 3.25
CA LEU A 90 -8.57 -8.64 3.84
C LEU A 90 -7.32 -7.77 3.63
N ILE A 91 -6.13 -8.31 3.92
CA ILE A 91 -4.86 -7.60 3.72
C ILE A 91 -4.64 -7.30 2.22
N SER A 92 -4.93 -8.25 1.34
CA SER A 92 -4.85 -8.04 -0.12
C SER A 92 -5.79 -6.93 -0.58
N GLU A 93 -7.02 -6.87 -0.07
CA GLU A 93 -7.99 -5.80 -0.37
C GLU A 93 -7.50 -4.43 0.10
N MET A 94 -6.88 -4.34 1.29
CA MET A 94 -6.29 -3.10 1.78
C MET A 94 -5.15 -2.64 0.85
N GLY A 95 -4.25 -3.54 0.46
CA GLY A 95 -3.19 -3.22 -0.50
C GLY A 95 -3.70 -2.89 -1.89
N ASN A 96 -4.76 -3.53 -2.38
CA ASN A 96 -5.40 -3.18 -3.65
C ASN A 96 -5.96 -1.76 -3.64
N SER A 97 -6.56 -1.32 -2.53
CA SER A 97 -7.04 0.06 -2.36
C SER A 97 -5.88 1.06 -2.45
N LEU A 98 -4.75 0.76 -1.82
CA LEU A 98 -3.53 1.57 -1.92
C LEU A 98 -2.96 1.57 -3.34
N GLY A 99 -2.92 0.42 -4.01
CA GLY A 99 -2.53 0.30 -5.41
C GLY A 99 -3.40 1.15 -6.33
N PHE A 100 -4.70 1.21 -6.06
CA PHE A 100 -5.64 2.06 -6.77
C PHE A 100 -5.35 3.54 -6.55
N VAL A 101 -5.12 4.00 -5.31
CA VAL A 101 -4.71 5.38 -5.01
C VAL A 101 -3.42 5.73 -5.75
N ARG A 102 -2.43 4.82 -5.77
CA ARG A 102 -1.18 5.00 -6.54
C ARG A 102 -1.45 5.16 -8.03
N MET A 103 -2.31 4.32 -8.60
CA MET A 103 -2.69 4.40 -10.01
C MET A 103 -3.36 5.73 -10.34
N VAL A 104 -4.26 6.20 -9.46
CA VAL A 104 -4.94 7.48 -9.66
C VAL A 104 -3.96 8.65 -9.60
N ARG A 105 -3.03 8.63 -8.65
CA ARG A 105 -1.94 9.62 -8.57
C ARG A 105 -1.06 9.62 -9.83
N LEU A 106 -0.67 8.44 -10.31
CA LEU A 106 0.11 8.33 -11.55
C LEU A 106 -0.67 8.85 -12.76
N GLY A 107 -1.99 8.64 -12.80
CA GLY A 107 -2.87 9.22 -13.83
C GLY A 107 -2.91 10.74 -13.78
N GLY A 108 -2.97 11.32 -12.56
CA GLY A 108 -2.88 12.77 -12.36
C GLY A 108 -1.54 13.34 -12.84
N LEU A 109 -0.43 12.70 -12.45
CA LEU A 109 0.91 13.08 -12.92
C LEU A 109 0.99 12.99 -14.45
N HIS A 110 0.50 11.90 -15.05
CA HIS A 110 0.51 11.73 -16.51
C HIS A 110 -0.32 12.80 -17.23
N TYR A 111 -1.48 13.16 -16.69
CA TYR A 111 -2.29 14.27 -17.19
C TYR A 111 -1.51 15.59 -17.13
N CYS A 112 -0.93 15.93 -15.98
CA CYS A 112 -0.15 17.16 -15.80
C CYS A 112 1.06 17.23 -16.74
N THR A 113 1.82 16.14 -16.88
CA THR A 113 2.96 16.08 -17.82
C THR A 113 2.51 16.29 -19.26
N THR A 114 1.38 15.71 -19.66
CA THR A 114 0.84 15.86 -21.02
C THR A 114 0.34 17.29 -21.26
N ALA A 115 -0.35 17.88 -20.27
CA ALA A 115 -0.86 19.24 -20.34
C ALA A 115 0.27 20.29 -20.36
N CYS A 116 1.38 20.02 -19.67
CA CYS A 116 2.54 20.92 -19.57
C CYS A 116 3.64 20.63 -20.60
N GLY A 117 3.48 19.64 -21.49
CA GLY A 117 4.55 19.14 -22.37
C GLY A 117 5.13 20.18 -23.35
N SER A 118 4.46 21.32 -23.52
CA SER A 118 4.93 22.44 -24.36
C SER A 118 5.80 23.45 -23.61
N ILE A 119 6.02 23.28 -22.30
CA ILE A 119 6.80 24.20 -21.48
C ILE A 119 8.26 23.71 -21.46
N PRO A 120 9.23 24.54 -21.90
CA PRO A 120 10.63 24.17 -21.86
C PRO A 120 11.09 23.93 -20.41
N ASP A 121 12.09 23.06 -20.27
CA ASP A 121 12.56 22.39 -19.05
C ASP A 121 12.29 23.12 -17.71
N GLN A 122 11.79 22.37 -16.71
CA GLN A 122 11.42 22.87 -15.37
C GLN A 122 12.61 23.41 -14.55
N ASN A 123 13.82 23.33 -15.10
CA ASN A 123 15.04 23.95 -14.57
C ASN A 123 15.19 25.44 -14.91
N ILE A 124 14.23 26.03 -15.65
CA ILE A 124 14.15 27.49 -15.82
C ILE A 124 13.82 28.11 -14.45
N LYS A 125 14.85 28.65 -13.79
CA LYS A 125 14.75 29.35 -12.50
C LYS A 125 14.04 30.71 -12.58
N GLN A 126 13.71 31.17 -13.79
CA GLN A 126 13.06 32.46 -14.01
C GLN A 126 11.54 32.29 -14.11
N ASN A 127 10.82 32.99 -13.24
CA ASN A 127 9.37 33.09 -13.26
C ASN A 127 8.90 33.78 -14.55
N PHE A 128 7.78 33.34 -15.15
CA PHE A 128 7.25 33.91 -16.40
C PHE A 128 6.91 35.40 -16.27
N GLU A 129 6.44 35.84 -15.11
CA GLU A 129 6.20 37.25 -14.79
C GLU A 129 7.52 38.05 -14.81
N GLU A 130 8.56 37.53 -14.15
CA GLU A 130 9.87 38.17 -14.07
C GLU A 130 10.57 38.23 -15.43
N ALA A 131 10.47 37.15 -16.21
CA ALA A 131 10.98 37.11 -17.58
C ALA A 131 10.30 38.18 -18.45
N ALA A 132 8.97 38.29 -18.39
CA ALA A 132 8.21 39.30 -19.13
C ALA A 132 8.60 40.74 -18.72
N ARG A 133 8.84 40.98 -17.43
CA ARG A 133 9.34 42.27 -16.92
C ARG A 133 10.76 42.57 -17.42
N SER A 134 11.65 41.58 -17.40
CA SER A 134 13.05 41.72 -17.82
C SER A 134 13.20 42.02 -19.32
N LEU A 135 12.26 41.53 -20.13
CA LEU A 135 12.19 41.77 -21.57
C LEU A 135 11.41 43.05 -21.92
N HIS A 136 11.00 43.83 -20.93
CA HIS A 136 10.21 45.05 -21.10
C HIS A 136 8.93 44.85 -21.92
N LEU A 137 8.27 43.70 -21.75
CA LEU A 137 7.02 43.40 -22.45
C LEU A 137 5.85 44.24 -21.90
N PRO A 138 4.77 44.41 -22.67
CA PRO A 138 3.58 45.15 -22.23
C PRO A 138 2.99 44.59 -20.94
N SER A 139 2.27 45.43 -20.19
CA SER A 139 1.60 45.03 -18.93
C SER A 139 0.70 43.79 -19.09
N LEU A 140 0.05 43.64 -20.23
CA LEU A 140 -0.76 42.48 -20.57
C LEU A 140 0.07 41.18 -20.61
N ALA A 141 1.29 41.23 -21.14
CA ALA A 141 2.19 40.07 -21.19
C ALA A 141 2.71 39.70 -19.80
N VAL A 142 2.98 40.70 -18.95
CA VAL A 142 3.34 40.48 -17.54
C VAL A 142 2.20 39.80 -16.78
N GLN A 143 0.96 40.27 -16.96
CA GLN A 143 -0.22 39.64 -16.38
C GLN A 143 -0.46 38.22 -16.90
N ALA A 144 -0.26 37.98 -18.20
CA ALA A 144 -0.38 36.65 -18.78
C ALA A 144 0.68 35.68 -18.21
N GLY A 145 1.92 36.16 -18.01
CA GLY A 145 2.97 35.40 -17.34
C GLY A 145 2.59 35.01 -15.91
N GLN A 146 2.06 35.95 -15.14
CA GLN A 146 1.57 35.69 -13.77
C GLN A 146 0.42 34.68 -13.74
N LEU A 147 -0.55 34.78 -14.66
CA LEU A 147 -1.67 33.83 -14.77
C LEU A 147 -1.18 32.41 -15.13
N LEU A 148 -0.23 32.31 -16.06
CA LEU A 148 0.38 31.04 -16.43
C LEU A 148 1.15 30.43 -15.25
N GLU A 149 1.93 31.22 -14.53
CA GLU A 149 2.66 30.78 -13.33
C GLU A 149 1.69 30.25 -12.26
N ASN A 150 0.61 30.96 -11.98
CA ASN A 150 -0.43 30.53 -11.05
C ASN A 150 -1.11 29.23 -11.51
N ALA A 151 -1.40 29.10 -12.80
CA ALA A 151 -1.97 27.87 -13.37
C ALA A 151 -1.01 26.68 -13.23
N LEU A 152 0.29 26.88 -13.48
CA LEU A 152 1.31 25.83 -13.34
C LEU A 152 1.55 25.44 -11.90
N ASN A 153 1.60 26.42 -11.00
CA ASN A 153 1.74 26.16 -9.57
C ASN A 153 0.52 25.40 -9.04
N SER A 154 -0.71 25.76 -9.45
CA SER A 154 -1.91 25.01 -9.06
C SER A 154 -1.92 23.55 -9.56
N GLN A 155 -1.36 23.28 -10.75
CA GLN A 155 -1.19 21.91 -11.26
C GLN A 155 -0.09 21.15 -10.50
N LYS A 156 1.03 21.79 -10.17
CA LYS A 156 2.09 21.19 -9.35
C LYS A 156 1.57 20.87 -7.94
N LEU A 157 0.88 21.81 -7.28
CA LEU A 157 0.25 21.61 -5.97
C LEU A 157 -0.74 20.43 -5.98
N SER A 158 -1.52 20.27 -7.06
CA SER A 158 -2.46 19.14 -7.22
C SER A 158 -1.78 17.76 -7.30
N VAL A 159 -0.47 17.72 -7.60
CA VAL A 159 0.33 16.48 -7.74
C VAL A 159 1.33 16.30 -6.59
N ASP A 160 1.73 17.40 -5.94
CA ASP A 160 2.89 17.47 -5.03
C ASP A 160 2.55 17.80 -3.56
N GLU A 161 1.35 18.28 -3.21
CA GLU A 161 0.98 18.47 -1.79
C GLU A 161 0.82 17.13 -1.05
N SER A 162 1.93 16.68 -0.47
CA SER A 162 2.03 15.64 0.56
C SER A 162 1.43 14.29 0.18
N SER A 163 2.26 13.45 -0.43
CA SER A 163 2.07 12.00 -0.66
C SER A 163 0.77 11.49 -0.02
N TYR A 164 -0.30 11.29 -0.79
CA TYR A 164 -1.56 10.77 -0.25
C TYR A 164 -1.34 9.53 0.64
N PHE A 165 -0.28 8.77 0.35
CA PHE A 165 0.23 7.70 1.20
C PHE A 165 0.72 8.16 2.58
N ALA A 166 1.46 9.27 2.69
CA ALA A 166 1.82 9.86 3.97
C ALA A 166 0.57 10.28 4.77
N ILE A 167 -0.45 10.87 4.14
CA ILE A 167 -1.72 11.17 4.83
C ILE A 167 -2.37 9.88 5.31
N LEU A 168 -2.57 8.91 4.41
CA LEU A 168 -3.14 7.61 4.74
C LEU A 168 -2.29 6.81 5.73
N THR A 169 -0.99 7.04 5.83
CA THR A 169 -0.15 6.33 6.81
C THR A 169 -0.22 7.04 8.16
N ASN A 170 -0.06 8.37 8.17
CA ASN A 170 0.01 9.16 9.39
C ASN A 170 -1.32 9.20 10.14
N VAL A 171 -2.45 9.30 9.44
CA VAL A 171 -3.77 9.31 10.08
C VAL A 171 -4.03 8.00 10.82
N PHE A 172 -3.89 6.86 10.13
CA PHE A 172 -4.08 5.55 10.79
C PHE A 172 -3.00 5.25 11.84
N TYR A 173 -1.75 5.68 11.63
CA TYR A 173 -0.73 5.58 12.67
C TYR A 173 -1.18 6.30 13.94
N GLN A 174 -1.58 7.57 13.85
CA GLN A 174 -2.02 8.36 15.00
C GLN A 174 -3.24 7.74 15.71
N GLU A 175 -4.23 7.27 14.95
CA GLU A 175 -5.43 6.63 15.51
C GLU A 175 -5.10 5.32 16.27
N LEU A 176 -4.21 4.50 15.70
CA LEU A 176 -3.89 3.17 16.23
C LEU A 176 -2.83 3.17 17.34
N GLN A 177 -2.16 4.29 17.61
CA GLN A 177 -1.27 4.45 18.77
C GLN A 177 -2.01 4.63 20.10
N SER A 178 -3.34 4.81 20.09
CA SER A 178 -4.11 4.94 21.33
C SER A 178 -4.12 3.64 22.16
N ASN A 179 -4.22 3.76 23.49
CA ASN A 179 -4.06 2.65 24.44
C ASN A 179 -5.04 1.46 24.25
N GLY A 180 -6.06 1.56 23.39
CA GLY A 180 -7.00 0.48 23.07
C GLY A 180 -6.42 -0.65 22.19
N TYR A 181 -5.24 -0.46 21.59
CA TYR A 181 -4.73 -1.32 20.51
C TYR A 181 -3.53 -2.20 20.89
N VAL A 182 -3.35 -2.52 22.18
CA VAL A 182 -2.19 -3.29 22.68
C VAL A 182 -2.00 -4.64 21.96
N HIS A 183 -3.07 -5.33 21.60
CA HIS A 183 -3.06 -6.61 20.90
C HIS A 183 -2.59 -6.51 19.44
N LEU A 184 -2.53 -5.31 18.85
CA LEU A 184 -1.98 -5.12 17.51
C LEU A 184 -0.45 -5.22 17.49
N LYS A 185 0.23 -5.04 18.63
CA LYS A 185 1.70 -4.98 18.76
C LYS A 185 2.44 -6.23 18.28
N ASP A 186 1.73 -7.36 18.19
CA ASP A 186 2.29 -8.66 17.82
C ASP A 186 1.96 -9.08 16.38
N PHE A 187 1.35 -8.20 15.58
CA PHE A 187 0.98 -8.53 14.19
C PHE A 187 2.17 -9.01 13.35
N PHE A 188 3.37 -8.44 13.52
CA PHE A 188 4.58 -8.85 12.81
C PHE A 188 4.90 -10.36 12.94
N LEU A 189 4.51 -11.00 14.05
CA LEU A 189 4.70 -12.44 14.27
C LEU A 189 3.78 -13.31 13.41
N MET A 190 2.66 -12.78 12.93
CA MET A 190 1.80 -13.49 11.98
C MET A 190 2.31 -13.45 10.54
N VAL A 191 3.12 -12.45 10.19
CA VAL A 191 3.56 -12.23 8.81
C VAL A 191 4.23 -13.47 8.20
N PRO A 192 5.13 -14.20 8.90
CA PRO A 192 5.66 -15.48 8.41
C PRO A 192 4.57 -16.49 8.00
N ALA A 193 3.59 -16.73 8.88
CA ALA A 193 2.49 -17.66 8.60
C ALA A 193 1.62 -17.19 7.42
N LEU A 194 1.35 -15.88 7.34
CA LEU A 194 0.61 -15.27 6.23
C LEU A 194 1.35 -15.38 4.90
N THR A 195 2.68 -15.24 4.88
CA THR A 195 3.46 -15.41 3.64
C THR A 195 3.44 -16.85 3.14
N ILE A 196 3.47 -17.84 4.03
CA ILE A 196 3.27 -19.25 3.64
C ILE A 196 1.85 -19.45 3.10
N ASN A 197 0.84 -18.87 3.76
CA ASN A 197 -0.55 -18.97 3.31
C ASN A 197 -0.75 -18.35 1.92
N ALA A 198 -0.10 -17.21 1.65
CA ALA A 198 -0.11 -16.57 0.34
C ALA A 198 0.58 -17.44 -0.71
N ALA A 199 1.74 -18.02 -0.41
CA ALA A 199 2.43 -18.93 -1.32
C ALA A 199 1.58 -20.17 -1.65
N ASP A 200 0.94 -20.80 -0.67
CA ASP A 200 -0.01 -21.90 -0.87
C ASP A 200 -1.18 -21.49 -1.78
N ALA A 201 -1.77 -20.32 -1.52
CA ALA A 201 -2.90 -19.81 -2.30
C ALA A 201 -2.48 -19.54 -3.75
N MET A 202 -1.31 -18.94 -3.97
CA MET A 202 -0.74 -18.72 -5.29
C MET A 202 -0.49 -20.05 -6.03
N HIS A 203 0.03 -21.07 -5.34
CA HIS A 203 0.22 -22.39 -5.91
C HIS A 203 -1.10 -23.01 -6.35
N GLN A 204 -2.12 -23.01 -5.48
CA GLN A 204 -3.45 -23.53 -5.80
C GLN A 204 -4.12 -22.76 -6.95
N SER A 205 -3.99 -21.43 -7.00
CA SER A 205 -4.51 -20.62 -8.11
C SER A 205 -3.82 -21.00 -9.43
N LYS A 206 -2.50 -21.22 -9.41
CA LYS A 206 -1.76 -21.70 -10.58
C LYS A 206 -2.23 -23.07 -11.06
N GLU A 207 -2.46 -24.02 -10.15
CA GLU A 207 -3.02 -25.33 -10.51
C GLU A 207 -4.42 -25.23 -11.14
N LYS A 208 -5.26 -24.32 -10.63
CA LYS A 208 -6.59 -24.05 -11.19
C LYS A 208 -6.53 -23.45 -12.59
N LEU A 209 -5.55 -22.60 -12.90
CA LEU A 209 -5.35 -22.05 -14.25
C LEU A 209 -5.07 -23.13 -15.30
N HIS A 210 -4.38 -24.21 -14.91
CA HIS A 210 -4.10 -25.32 -15.83
C HIS A 210 -5.35 -26.18 -16.12
N LYS A 211 -6.40 -26.10 -15.29
CA LYS A 211 -7.68 -26.78 -15.52
C LYS A 211 -8.58 -25.88 -16.39
N ARG A 212 -8.67 -26.17 -17.69
CA ARG A 212 -9.56 -25.44 -18.63
C ARG A 212 -11.03 -25.52 -18.14
N GLY A 213 -11.60 -24.40 -17.70
CA GLY A 213 -12.98 -24.33 -17.22
C GLY A 213 -13.41 -22.91 -16.82
N ARG A 214 -14.67 -22.73 -16.40
CA ARG A 214 -15.22 -21.44 -15.91
C ARG A 214 -14.44 -20.88 -14.71
N ASP A 215 -13.79 -21.74 -13.92
CA ASP A 215 -12.97 -21.37 -12.77
C ASP A 215 -11.62 -20.74 -13.14
N ALA A 216 -11.16 -20.89 -14.39
CA ALA A 216 -9.90 -20.30 -14.85
C ALA A 216 -9.95 -18.76 -14.93
N VAL A 217 -11.14 -18.17 -15.14
CA VAL A 217 -11.34 -16.71 -15.21
C VAL A 217 -11.12 -16.06 -13.85
N ASN A 218 -11.43 -16.76 -12.76
CA ASN A 218 -11.24 -16.29 -11.38
C ASN A 218 -9.84 -16.66 -10.81
N ALA A 219 -9.03 -17.42 -11.56
CA ALA A 219 -7.73 -17.91 -11.10
C ALA A 219 -6.55 -16.99 -11.43
N MET A 220 -6.78 -15.87 -12.14
CA MET A 220 -5.80 -14.79 -12.33
C MET A 220 -5.79 -13.84 -11.12
N SER A 221 -5.52 -14.36 -9.93
CA SER A 221 -5.22 -13.53 -8.76
C SER A 221 -3.73 -13.18 -8.77
N THR A 222 -3.37 -11.96 -9.16
CA THR A 222 -2.04 -11.42 -8.85
C THR A 222 -2.09 -10.96 -7.39
N ASP A 223 -1.13 -11.37 -6.56
CA ASP A 223 -1.14 -11.11 -5.10
C ASP A 223 -0.23 -9.92 -4.71
N ASP A 224 -0.07 -8.95 -5.61
CA ASP A 224 0.66 -7.70 -5.37
C ASP A 224 -0.02 -6.85 -4.28
N GLY A 225 -1.36 -6.90 -4.23
CA GLY A 225 -2.15 -6.36 -3.13
C GLY A 225 -1.75 -6.90 -1.78
N PHE A 226 -1.47 -8.20 -1.64
CA PHE A 226 -1.06 -8.78 -0.35
C PHE A 226 0.26 -8.18 0.13
N ALA A 227 1.28 -8.14 -0.74
CA ALA A 227 2.59 -7.61 -0.39
C ALA A 227 2.53 -6.12 -0.01
N LEU A 228 1.77 -5.32 -0.76
CA LEU A 228 1.56 -3.90 -0.45
C LEU A 228 0.77 -3.72 0.86
N GLY A 229 -0.23 -4.58 1.11
CA GLY A 229 -1.01 -4.57 2.34
C GLY A 229 -0.17 -4.88 3.58
N ILE A 230 0.68 -5.91 3.54
CA ILE A 230 1.61 -6.24 4.64
C ILE A 230 2.54 -5.06 4.93
N ALA A 231 3.18 -4.51 3.90
CA ALA A 231 4.10 -3.38 4.07
C ALA A 231 3.41 -2.16 4.68
N TYR A 232 2.18 -1.86 4.23
CA TYR A 232 1.41 -0.76 4.77
C TYR A 232 1.01 -0.96 6.23
N ILE A 233 0.50 -2.15 6.59
CA ILE A 233 0.08 -2.44 7.95
C ILE A 233 1.28 -2.43 8.91
N LEU A 234 2.41 -3.03 8.53
CA LEU A 234 3.64 -2.96 9.32
C LEU A 234 4.07 -1.51 9.55
N LYS A 235 3.95 -0.67 8.52
CA LYS A 235 4.29 0.75 8.61
C LYS A 235 3.35 1.53 9.54
N VAL A 236 2.05 1.30 9.43
CA VAL A 236 1.01 1.95 10.25
C VAL A 236 1.09 1.51 11.71
N LEU A 237 1.48 0.26 11.97
CA LEU A 237 1.66 -0.26 13.33
C LEU A 237 3.06 0.00 13.92
N ASP A 238 3.97 0.61 13.14
CA ASP A 238 5.38 0.83 13.48
C ASP A 238 6.14 -0.46 13.87
N GLN A 239 5.90 -1.52 13.10
CA GLN A 239 6.46 -2.86 13.32
C GLN A 239 7.55 -3.27 12.35
N ASP A 240 8.00 -2.35 11.49
CA ASP A 240 9.04 -2.62 10.48
C ASP A 240 10.30 -3.22 11.12
N LYS A 241 10.76 -2.66 12.24
CA LYS A 241 11.98 -3.11 12.94
C LYS A 241 11.82 -4.50 13.55
N GLN A 242 10.68 -4.76 14.18
CA GLN A 242 10.37 -6.05 14.81
C GLN A 242 10.20 -7.15 13.76
N PHE A 243 9.59 -6.84 12.62
CA PHE A 243 9.52 -7.78 11.50
C PHE A 243 10.92 -8.06 10.92
N ASN A 244 11.75 -7.03 10.74
CA ASN A 244 13.10 -7.20 10.19
C ASN A 244 14.01 -8.04 11.11
N SER A 245 13.86 -7.94 12.45
CA SER A 245 14.62 -8.76 13.39
C SER A 245 14.27 -10.24 13.33
N LEU A 246 13.13 -10.61 12.74
CA LEU A 246 12.81 -12.01 12.49
C LEU A 246 13.71 -12.64 11.42
N HIS A 247 14.36 -11.85 10.56
CA HIS A 247 15.13 -12.35 9.42
C HIS A 247 14.37 -13.41 8.59
N TRP A 248 13.04 -13.27 8.51
CA TRP A 248 12.13 -14.32 8.03
C TRP A 248 12.48 -14.81 6.63
N PHE A 249 12.61 -13.90 5.67
CA PHE A 249 12.90 -14.27 4.28
C PHE A 249 14.28 -14.91 4.11
N GLN A 250 15.26 -14.53 4.95
CA GLN A 250 16.57 -15.18 4.96
C GLN A 250 16.46 -16.62 5.48
N SER A 251 15.74 -16.82 6.59
CA SER A 251 15.48 -18.14 7.18
C SER A 251 14.73 -19.05 6.21
N ALA A 252 13.65 -18.56 5.61
CA ALA A 252 12.87 -19.30 4.61
C ALA A 252 13.73 -19.68 3.39
N ARG A 253 14.56 -18.77 2.89
CA ARG A 253 15.48 -19.06 1.78
C ARG A 253 16.48 -20.16 2.12
N VAL A 254 17.09 -20.11 3.31
CA VAL A 254 18.05 -21.15 3.74
C VAL A 254 17.36 -22.51 3.84
N HIS A 255 16.14 -22.56 4.37
CA HIS A 255 15.37 -23.80 4.48
C HIS A 255 15.13 -24.46 3.10
N PHE A 256 14.60 -23.71 2.14
CA PHE A 256 14.27 -24.26 0.81
C PHE A 256 15.49 -24.51 -0.09
N LEU A 257 16.67 -23.97 0.25
CA LEU A 257 17.93 -24.32 -0.44
C LEU A 257 18.58 -25.57 0.15
N ALA A 258 18.21 -25.97 1.37
CA ALA A 258 18.70 -27.17 2.01
C ALA A 258 17.87 -28.42 1.68
N GLU A 259 16.66 -28.23 1.14
CA GLU A 259 15.80 -29.27 0.56
C GLU A 259 16.14 -29.53 -0.91
#